data_AF-A0A8D2QGI3-F1
#
_entry.id   AF-A0A8D2QGI3-F1
#
_cell.length_a   1.000
_cell.length_b   1.000
_cell.length_c   1.000
_cell.angle_alpha   90.00
_cell.angle_beta   90.00
_cell.angle_gamma   90.00
#
_symmetry.space_group_name_H-M   'P 1'
#
loop_
_entity.id
_entity.type
_entity.pdbx_description
1 polymer ?
#
loop_
_entity_poly.entity_id
_entity_poly.type
_entity_poly.pdbx_seq_one_letter_code
_entity_poly.pdbx_strand_id
1 'polypeptide(L)'
;MDSSLTRRGQLCWYKKEGIGLDAINDAFLLESSVYRLLRRYCGQQPFYLHLLELFLQVSYQTELGQTLDLITAPVSQVDLSRFSEQRYKAIVKYKTAFYSFYLPVAAAMYMAGIDGKEEHEDAKAILLEMGEFFGSLLDDFLDCYGDPALTGKVGTDIQDNKCSWLVVQCLQRATPQQRQILEVRLAAHTWQRGCSAGMGTWSAGMGTWSAGMGTWSARGCHLAGRRRVRRKKRVLGCCL
;
A
#
# COMPACT_ATOMS: atom_id res chain seq x y z
N MET A 1 -0.80 -8.09 13.29
CA MET A 1 -0.16 -8.80 12.17
C MET A 1 1.04 -7.98 11.68
N ASP A 2 0.82 -6.78 11.14
CA ASP A 2 1.86 -5.98 10.46
C ASP A 2 2.74 -5.10 11.37
N SER A 3 2.74 -5.32 12.69
CA SER A 3 3.56 -4.57 13.66
C SER A 3 3.58 -3.02 13.52
N SER A 4 2.56 -2.41 12.92
CA SER A 4 2.54 -0.98 12.60
C SER A 4 2.52 -0.11 13.87
N LEU A 5 3.14 1.07 13.80
CA LEU A 5 3.22 2.01 14.92
C LEU A 5 2.05 3.01 14.96
N THR A 6 1.72 3.60 13.80
CA THR A 6 0.71 4.65 13.67
C THR A 6 -0.32 4.33 12.60
N ARG A 7 -1.54 4.84 12.79
CA ARG A 7 -2.65 4.75 11.85
C ARG A 7 -3.51 6.01 11.99
N ARG A 8 -3.81 6.70 10.87
CA ARG A 8 -4.62 7.93 10.82
C ARG A 8 -4.10 9.03 11.77
N GLY A 9 -2.77 9.20 11.83
CA GLY A 9 -2.12 10.23 12.67
C GLY A 9 -2.08 9.92 14.17
N GLN A 10 -2.55 8.74 14.60
CA GLN A 10 -2.54 8.32 16.00
C GLN A 10 -1.81 6.98 16.17
N LEU A 11 -1.49 6.60 17.40
CA LEU A 11 -0.96 5.26 17.70
C LEU A 11 -1.98 4.18 17.32
N CYS A 12 -1.49 3.05 16.79
CA CYS A 12 -2.32 1.88 16.55
C CYS A 12 -3.02 1.41 17.84
N TRP A 13 -4.23 0.86 17.71
CA TRP A 13 -5.07 0.49 18.86
C TRP A 13 -4.33 -0.40 19.88
N TYR A 14 -3.69 -1.48 19.41
CA TYR A 14 -2.91 -2.39 20.25
C TYR A 14 -1.66 -1.78 20.92
N LYS A 15 -1.23 -0.58 20.48
CA LYS A 15 -0.09 0.17 21.05
C LYS A 15 -0.52 1.19 22.10
N LYS A 16 -1.82 1.43 22.30
CA LYS A 16 -2.30 2.29 23.38
C LYS A 16 -2.07 1.61 24.72
N GLU A 17 -1.76 2.43 25.72
CA GLU A 17 -1.55 1.99 27.09
C GLU A 17 -2.82 1.30 27.63
N GLY A 18 -2.65 0.14 28.26
CA GLY A 18 -3.75 -0.64 28.84
C GLY A 18 -4.52 -1.55 27.86
N ILE A 19 -4.20 -1.56 26.56
CA ILE A 19 -4.91 -2.39 25.57
C ILE A 19 -4.09 -3.64 25.22
N GLY A 20 -2.86 -3.46 24.73
CA GLY A 20 -2.00 -4.58 24.33
C GLY A 20 -2.69 -5.52 23.34
N LEU A 21 -2.66 -6.84 23.64
CA LEU A 21 -3.24 -7.88 22.78
C LEU A 21 -4.75 -8.08 22.97
N ASP A 22 -5.39 -7.44 23.95
CA ASP A 22 -6.85 -7.45 24.09
C ASP A 22 -7.53 -6.83 22.87
N ALA A 23 -6.78 -6.01 22.12
CA ALA A 23 -7.12 -5.50 20.80
C ALA A 23 -7.58 -6.58 19.79
N ILE A 24 -7.18 -7.85 19.97
CA ILE A 24 -7.65 -8.97 19.14
C ILE A 24 -9.13 -9.22 19.40
N ASN A 25 -9.55 -9.26 20.66
CA ASN A 25 -10.96 -9.44 21.01
C ASN A 25 -11.78 -8.21 20.60
N ASP A 26 -11.24 -7.01 20.74
CA ASP A 26 -11.90 -5.78 20.28
C ASP A 26 -12.20 -5.82 18.77
N ALA A 27 -11.32 -6.42 17.96
CA ALA A 27 -11.56 -6.59 16.53
C ALA A 27 -12.79 -7.48 16.25
N PHE A 28 -12.95 -8.60 16.98
CA PHE A 28 -14.15 -9.44 16.87
C PHE A 28 -15.42 -8.74 17.35
N LEU A 29 -15.33 -7.85 18.34
CA LEU A 29 -16.46 -7.02 18.77
C LEU A 29 -16.88 -6.01 17.69
N LEU A 30 -15.91 -5.43 16.96
CA LEU A 30 -16.18 -4.54 15.83
C LEU A 30 -16.90 -5.27 14.71
N GLU A 31 -16.40 -6.45 14.33
CA GLU A 31 -17.03 -7.30 13.32
C GLU A 31 -18.44 -7.72 13.73
N SER A 32 -18.61 -8.22 14.96
CA SER A 32 -19.91 -8.61 15.51
C SER A 32 -20.92 -7.45 15.51
N SER A 33 -20.44 -6.22 15.70
CA SER A 33 -21.29 -5.03 15.67
C SER A 33 -21.89 -4.76 14.28
N VAL A 34 -21.19 -5.12 13.19
CA VAL A 34 -21.72 -5.02 11.82
C VAL A 34 -22.98 -5.87 11.68
N TYR A 35 -22.93 -7.14 12.07
CA TYR A 35 -24.09 -8.05 11.98
C TYR A 35 -25.24 -7.62 12.89
N ARG A 36 -24.93 -7.06 14.08
CA ARG A 36 -25.95 -6.49 14.97
C ARG A 36 -26.67 -5.31 14.32
N LEU A 37 -25.94 -4.43 13.63
CA LEU A 37 -26.53 -3.29 12.92
C LEU A 37 -27.34 -3.75 11.71
N LEU A 38 -26.80 -4.67 10.89
CA LEU A 38 -27.53 -5.25 9.75
C LEU A 38 -28.85 -5.88 10.20
N ARG A 39 -28.84 -6.71 11.25
CA ARG A 39 -30.05 -7.32 11.77
C ARG A 39 -31.04 -6.29 12.31
N ARG A 40 -30.56 -5.24 13.00
CA ARG A 40 -31.42 -4.22 13.61
C ARG A 40 -32.13 -3.35 12.58
N TYR A 41 -31.42 -2.90 11.54
CA TYR A 41 -31.95 -1.93 10.57
C TYR A 41 -32.48 -2.58 9.30
N CYS A 42 -31.89 -3.69 8.88
CA CYS A 42 -32.24 -4.36 7.63
C CYS A 42 -32.96 -5.69 7.86
N GLY A 43 -33.11 -6.20 9.09
CA GLY A 43 -33.61 -7.56 9.34
C GLY A 43 -35.03 -7.88 8.85
N GLN A 44 -35.85 -6.88 8.54
CA GLN A 44 -37.19 -7.05 7.95
C GLN A 44 -37.22 -6.74 6.45
N GLN A 45 -36.09 -6.36 5.86
CA GLN A 45 -35.99 -5.99 4.45
C GLN A 45 -35.78 -7.23 3.58
N PRO A 46 -36.32 -7.25 2.34
CA PRO A 46 -36.19 -8.40 1.44
C PRO A 46 -34.73 -8.71 1.06
N PHE A 47 -33.87 -7.69 1.03
CA PHE A 47 -32.44 -7.82 0.69
C PHE A 47 -31.54 -8.20 1.88
N TYR A 48 -32.09 -8.42 3.08
CA TYR A 48 -31.30 -8.72 4.29
C TYR A 48 -30.38 -9.94 4.11
N LEU A 49 -30.91 -11.03 3.55
CA LEU A 49 -30.16 -12.26 3.37
C LEU A 49 -29.01 -12.05 2.39
N HIS A 50 -29.25 -11.36 1.28
CA HIS A 50 -28.20 -11.01 0.31
C HIS A 50 -27.10 -10.15 0.93
N LEU A 51 -27.45 -9.16 1.74
CA LEU A 51 -26.45 -8.37 2.46
C LEU A 51 -25.66 -9.24 3.45
N LEU A 52 -26.33 -10.10 4.21
CA LEU A 52 -25.65 -10.97 5.16
C LEU A 52 -24.64 -11.90 4.48
N GLU A 53 -25.06 -12.56 3.39
CA GLU A 53 -24.20 -13.43 2.58
C GLU A 53 -23.03 -12.66 1.96
N LEU A 54 -23.29 -11.46 1.41
CA LEU A 54 -22.26 -10.60 0.84
C LEU A 54 -21.19 -10.22 1.87
N PHE A 55 -21.60 -9.77 3.06
CA PHE A 55 -20.65 -9.39 4.12
C PHE A 55 -19.82 -10.59 4.60
N LEU A 56 -20.43 -11.77 4.77
CA LEU A 56 -19.72 -12.98 5.15
C LEU A 56 -18.73 -13.42 4.07
N GLN A 57 -19.17 -13.43 2.80
CA GLN A 57 -18.33 -13.85 1.67
C GLN A 57 -17.12 -12.93 1.51
N VAL A 58 -17.32 -11.62 1.57
CA VAL A 58 -16.24 -10.63 1.43
C VAL A 58 -15.27 -10.70 2.61
N SER A 59 -15.77 -10.92 3.83
CA SER A 59 -14.91 -11.10 5.01
C SER A 59 -14.00 -12.32 4.84
N TYR A 60 -14.55 -13.46 4.43
CA TYR A 60 -13.78 -14.66 4.12
C TYR A 60 -12.75 -14.44 3.00
N GLN A 61 -13.14 -13.76 1.91
CA GLN A 61 -12.21 -13.40 0.84
C GLN A 61 -11.05 -12.52 1.33
N THR A 62 -11.34 -11.58 2.22
CA THR A 62 -10.34 -10.67 2.79
C THR A 62 -9.37 -11.43 3.70
N GLU A 63 -9.88 -12.35 4.53
CA GLU A 63 -9.06 -13.22 5.38
C GLU A 63 -8.15 -14.16 4.56
N LEU A 64 -8.66 -14.71 3.45
CA LEU A 64 -7.84 -15.48 2.51
C LEU A 64 -6.74 -14.61 1.91
N GLY A 65 -7.06 -13.38 1.49
CA GLY A 65 -6.07 -12.42 0.98
C GLY A 65 -5.01 -12.06 2.01
N GLN A 66 -5.42 -11.83 3.26
CA GLN A 66 -4.51 -11.57 4.37
C GLN A 66 -3.61 -12.78 4.67
N THR A 67 -4.16 -14.00 4.60
CA THR A 67 -3.37 -15.22 4.75
C THR A 67 -2.34 -15.34 3.65
N LEU A 68 -2.73 -15.10 2.38
CA LEU A 68 -1.82 -15.10 1.24
C LEU A 68 -0.69 -14.08 1.37
N ASP A 69 -0.98 -12.89 1.90
CA ASP A 69 0.01 -11.84 2.19
C ASP A 69 1.06 -12.33 3.20
N LEU A 70 0.61 -12.85 4.34
CA LEU A 70 1.48 -13.29 5.43
C LEU A 70 2.36 -14.50 5.05
N ILE A 71 1.83 -15.48 4.32
CA ILE A 71 2.63 -16.65 3.87
C ILE A 71 3.66 -16.29 2.78
N THR A 72 3.40 -15.20 2.05
CA THR A 72 4.29 -14.73 0.97
C THR A 72 5.46 -13.95 1.54
N ALA A 73 5.27 -13.27 2.68
CA ALA A 73 6.29 -12.48 3.36
C ALA A 73 6.62 -13.02 4.77
N PRO A 74 7.19 -14.23 4.90
CA PRO A 74 7.58 -14.74 6.22
C PRO A 74 8.74 -13.91 6.78
N VAL A 75 8.56 -13.39 7.99
CA VAL A 75 9.53 -12.51 8.69
C VAL A 75 10.92 -13.16 8.83
N SER A 76 10.99 -14.49 8.87
CA SER A 76 12.22 -15.26 9.11
C SER A 76 13.03 -15.60 7.86
N GLN A 77 12.47 -15.50 6.65
CA GLN A 77 13.15 -15.92 5.42
C GLN A 77 12.75 -15.07 4.22
N VAL A 78 13.73 -14.36 3.64
CA VAL A 78 13.52 -13.64 2.38
C VAL A 78 13.55 -14.63 1.23
N ASP A 79 12.40 -14.91 0.64
CA ASP A 79 12.26 -15.76 -0.55
C ASP A 79 11.68 -14.96 -1.72
N LEU A 80 12.56 -14.22 -2.42
CA LEU A 80 12.16 -13.41 -3.59
C LEU A 80 11.65 -14.24 -4.76
N SER A 81 11.86 -15.57 -4.77
CA SER A 81 11.28 -16.44 -5.79
C SER A 81 9.75 -16.47 -5.73
N ARG A 82 9.18 -16.13 -4.57
CA ARG A 82 7.74 -16.08 -4.35
C ARG A 82 7.09 -14.83 -4.90
N PHE A 83 7.87 -13.77 -5.14
CA PHE A 83 7.39 -12.47 -5.57
C PHE A 83 7.18 -12.45 -7.09
N SER A 84 6.06 -13.05 -7.49
CA SER A 84 5.59 -13.01 -8.87
C SER A 84 4.43 -12.03 -9.03
N GLU A 85 4.28 -11.47 -10.22
CA GLU A 85 3.16 -10.59 -10.55
C GLU A 85 1.81 -11.28 -10.34
N GLN A 86 1.71 -12.57 -10.68
CA GLN A 86 0.50 -13.37 -10.47
C GLN A 86 0.14 -13.47 -8.98
N ARG A 87 1.13 -13.66 -8.11
CA ARG A 87 0.92 -13.73 -6.66
C ARG A 87 0.51 -12.37 -6.10
N TYR A 88 1.18 -11.30 -6.51
CA TYR A 88 0.79 -9.93 -6.13
C TYR A 88 -0.67 -9.65 -6.52
N LYS A 89 -1.05 -9.91 -7.77
CA LYS A 89 -2.42 -9.73 -8.26
C LYS A 89 -3.44 -10.51 -7.41
N ALA A 90 -3.13 -11.76 -7.07
CA ALA A 90 -3.99 -12.57 -6.20
C ALA A 90 -4.11 -11.96 -4.80
N ILE A 91 -3.02 -11.55 -4.17
CA ILE A 91 -3.03 -10.92 -2.83
C ILE A 91 -3.91 -9.67 -2.87
N VAL A 92 -3.66 -8.77 -3.82
CA VAL A 92 -4.39 -7.49 -3.94
C VAL A 92 -5.88 -7.70 -4.18
N LYS A 93 -6.22 -8.62 -5.11
CA LYS A 93 -7.61 -8.94 -5.44
C LYS A 93 -8.38 -9.37 -4.20
N TYR A 94 -7.84 -10.29 -3.42
CA TYR A 94 -8.52 -10.83 -2.25
C TYR A 94 -8.45 -9.92 -1.02
N LYS A 95 -7.28 -9.35 -0.74
CA LYS A 95 -7.02 -8.53 0.45
C LYS A 95 -7.68 -7.16 0.39
N THR A 96 -7.78 -6.54 -0.79
CA THR A 96 -8.16 -5.12 -0.91
C THR A 96 -9.37 -4.90 -1.80
N ALA A 97 -9.42 -5.51 -2.98
CA ALA A 97 -10.41 -5.14 -3.99
C ALA A 97 -11.86 -5.48 -3.60
N PHE A 98 -12.09 -6.68 -3.02
CA PHE A 98 -13.45 -7.11 -2.65
C PHE A 98 -14.10 -6.21 -1.60
N TYR A 99 -13.44 -5.96 -0.46
CA TYR A 99 -14.08 -5.19 0.61
C TYR A 99 -14.09 -3.68 0.35
N SER A 100 -13.08 -3.16 -0.37
CA SER A 100 -12.95 -1.72 -0.57
C SER A 100 -13.81 -1.19 -1.72
N PHE A 101 -14.00 -1.99 -2.77
CA PHE A 101 -14.68 -1.53 -3.99
C PHE A 101 -15.96 -2.33 -4.26
N TYR A 102 -15.89 -3.67 -4.26
CA TYR A 102 -17.06 -4.49 -4.61
C TYR A 102 -18.15 -4.45 -3.53
N LEU A 103 -17.81 -4.68 -2.26
CA LEU A 103 -18.75 -4.71 -1.14
C LEU A 103 -19.67 -3.48 -1.04
N PRO A 104 -19.18 -2.22 -1.02
CA PRO A 104 -20.05 -1.06 -0.89
C PRO A 104 -20.99 -0.90 -2.08
N VAL A 105 -20.54 -1.22 -3.30
CA VAL A 105 -21.35 -1.09 -4.51
C VAL A 105 -22.39 -2.21 -4.58
N ALA A 106 -21.99 -3.47 -4.37
CA ALA A 106 -22.90 -4.60 -4.34
C ALA A 106 -23.95 -4.47 -3.23
N ALA A 107 -23.56 -3.98 -2.05
CA ALA A 107 -24.51 -3.68 -0.97
C ALA A 107 -25.55 -2.63 -1.40
N ALA A 108 -25.12 -1.56 -2.06
CA ALA A 108 -26.02 -0.54 -2.59
C ALA A 108 -26.94 -1.08 -3.70
N MET A 109 -26.42 -1.94 -4.59
CA MET A 109 -27.21 -2.60 -5.64
C MET A 109 -28.33 -3.45 -5.04
N TYR A 110 -28.02 -4.28 -4.03
CA TYR A 110 -29.04 -5.07 -3.32
C TYR A 110 -30.08 -4.19 -2.63
N MET A 111 -29.65 -3.08 -2.01
CA MET A 111 -30.57 -2.13 -1.38
C MET A 111 -31.44 -1.38 -2.40
N ALA A 112 -30.98 -1.22 -3.64
CA ALA A 112 -31.73 -0.65 -4.75
C ALA A 112 -32.66 -1.66 -5.46
N GLY A 113 -32.67 -2.93 -5.02
CA GLY A 113 -33.47 -3.99 -5.64
C GLY A 113 -32.83 -4.61 -6.90
N ILE A 114 -31.54 -4.41 -7.12
CA ILE A 114 -30.77 -5.02 -8.21
C ILE A 114 -30.09 -6.27 -7.65
N ASP A 115 -30.72 -7.43 -7.85
CA ASP A 115 -30.24 -8.75 -7.40
C ASP A 115 -29.82 -9.67 -8.57
N GLY A 116 -29.89 -9.16 -9.80
CA GLY A 116 -29.50 -9.88 -11.00
C GLY A 116 -28.03 -10.27 -11.00
N LYS A 117 -27.76 -11.55 -11.30
CA LYS A 117 -26.40 -12.12 -11.24
C LYS A 117 -25.47 -11.51 -12.29
N GLU A 118 -26.00 -11.19 -13.46
CA GLU A 118 -25.21 -10.65 -14.58
C GLU A 118 -24.70 -9.24 -14.23
N GLU A 119 -25.58 -8.38 -13.72
CA GLU A 119 -25.26 -7.02 -13.29
C GLU A 119 -24.20 -7.01 -12.18
N HIS A 120 -24.30 -7.94 -11.23
CA HIS A 120 -23.32 -8.08 -10.15
C HIS A 120 -21.96 -8.59 -10.65
N GLU A 121 -21.92 -9.52 -11.61
CA GLU A 121 -20.65 -9.98 -12.19
C GLU A 121 -19.98 -8.92 -13.07
N ASP A 122 -20.76 -8.14 -13.83
CA ASP A 122 -20.26 -7.01 -14.62
C ASP A 122 -19.69 -5.91 -13.70
N ALA A 123 -20.43 -5.54 -12.65
CA ALA A 123 -19.95 -4.57 -11.66
C ALA A 123 -18.67 -5.07 -10.99
N LYS A 124 -18.62 -6.36 -10.62
CA LYS A 124 -17.45 -6.99 -10.01
C LYS A 124 -16.23 -6.98 -10.92
N ALA A 125 -16.38 -7.25 -12.22
CA ALA A 125 -15.26 -7.20 -13.17
C ALA A 125 -14.61 -5.81 -13.19
N ILE A 126 -15.42 -4.75 -13.24
CA ILE A 126 -14.93 -3.36 -13.25
C ILE A 126 -14.30 -3.00 -11.91
N LEU A 127 -14.97 -3.30 -10.79
CA LEU A 127 -14.56 -2.90 -9.45
C LEU A 127 -13.29 -3.61 -8.98
N LEU A 128 -13.07 -4.86 -9.42
CA LEU A 128 -11.85 -5.58 -9.10
C LEU A 128 -10.63 -5.00 -9.82
N GLU A 129 -10.76 -4.63 -11.10
CA GLU A 129 -9.70 -3.94 -11.85
C GLU A 129 -9.38 -2.56 -11.23
N MET A 130 -10.42 -1.82 -10.82
CA MET A 130 -10.23 -0.57 -10.07
C MET A 130 -9.51 -0.80 -8.74
N GLY A 131 -9.86 -1.86 -8.01
CA GLY A 131 -9.22 -2.18 -6.74
C GLY A 131 -7.75 -2.56 -6.88
N GLU A 132 -7.38 -3.26 -7.95
CA GLU A 132 -5.98 -3.57 -8.26
C GLU A 132 -5.17 -2.31 -8.52
N PHE A 133 -5.68 -1.42 -9.38
CA PHE A 133 -4.94 -0.24 -9.81
C PHE A 133 -4.95 0.90 -8.78
N PHE A 134 -6.11 1.26 -8.24
CA PHE A 134 -6.26 2.40 -7.33
C PHE A 134 -6.04 2.05 -5.87
N GLY A 135 -6.44 0.84 -5.45
CA GLY A 135 -6.41 0.43 -4.05
C GLY A 135 -4.99 0.09 -3.59
N SER A 136 -4.36 -0.89 -4.24
CA SER A 136 -3.08 -1.41 -3.75
C SER A 136 -1.87 -0.74 -4.37
N LEU A 137 -1.88 -0.45 -5.67
CA LEU A 137 -0.72 0.15 -6.34
C LEU A 137 -0.41 1.53 -5.75
N LEU A 138 -1.45 2.33 -5.48
CA LEU A 138 -1.30 3.61 -4.82
C LEU A 138 -0.90 3.47 -3.34
N ASP A 139 -1.47 2.51 -2.60
CA ASP A 139 -1.10 2.29 -1.19
C ASP A 139 0.38 1.88 -1.06
N ASP A 140 0.84 0.92 -1.86
CA ASP A 140 2.24 0.47 -1.90
C ASP A 140 3.20 1.60 -2.31
N PHE A 141 2.80 2.42 -3.29
CA PHE A 141 3.60 3.57 -3.70
C PHE A 141 3.69 4.63 -2.58
N LEU A 142 2.56 4.95 -1.95
CA LEU A 142 2.50 5.90 -0.85
C LEU A 142 3.15 5.38 0.43
N ASP A 143 3.23 4.05 0.62
CA ASP A 143 3.94 3.45 1.76
C ASP A 143 5.45 3.75 1.67
N CYS A 144 6.02 3.65 0.46
CA CYS A 144 7.43 3.90 0.22
C CYS A 144 7.78 5.39 0.08
N TYR A 145 7.01 6.14 -0.74
CA TYR A 145 7.34 7.52 -1.13
C TYR A 145 6.43 8.59 -0.52
N GLY A 146 5.33 8.21 0.12
CA GLY A 146 4.40 9.14 0.72
C GLY A 146 4.98 9.83 1.93
N ASP A 147 4.64 11.12 2.10
CA ASP A 147 4.97 11.86 3.32
C ASP A 147 4.12 11.32 4.49
N PRO A 148 4.72 10.82 5.58
CA PRO A 148 4.00 10.36 6.77
C PRO A 148 3.04 11.40 7.36
N ALA A 149 3.31 12.70 7.17
CA ALA A 149 2.43 13.77 7.61
C ALA A 149 1.11 13.82 6.82
N LEU A 150 1.13 13.44 5.54
CA LEU A 150 -0.04 13.42 4.66
C LEU A 150 -0.75 12.06 4.68
N THR A 151 0.01 10.96 4.71
CA THR A 151 -0.56 9.60 4.72
C THR A 151 -1.05 9.19 6.11
N GLY A 152 -0.55 9.84 7.17
CA GLY A 152 -0.90 9.55 8.56
C GLY A 152 -0.44 8.17 9.05
N LYS A 153 0.47 7.51 8.31
CA LYS A 153 1.12 6.24 8.69
C LYS A 153 2.62 6.28 8.32
N VAL A 154 3.42 5.55 9.09
CA VAL A 154 4.80 5.24 8.71
C VAL A 154 4.78 3.97 7.86
N GLY A 155 5.35 4.02 6.66
CA GLY A 155 5.44 2.85 5.80
C GLY A 155 6.32 1.75 6.37
N THR A 156 5.82 0.52 6.33
CA THR A 156 6.48 -0.67 6.88
C THR A 156 6.73 -1.76 5.85
N ASP A 157 6.28 -1.57 4.59
CA ASP A 157 6.28 -2.66 3.60
C ASP A 157 7.68 -3.23 3.31
N ILE A 158 8.72 -2.39 3.32
CA ILE A 158 10.11 -2.83 3.13
C ILE A 158 10.61 -3.59 4.36
N GLN A 159 10.34 -3.09 5.57
CA GLN A 159 10.78 -3.73 6.81
C GLN A 159 10.10 -5.08 7.05
N ASP A 160 8.84 -5.19 6.63
CA ASP A 160 8.01 -6.39 6.78
C ASP A 160 8.21 -7.39 5.61
N ASN A 161 9.15 -7.11 4.68
CA ASN A 161 9.42 -7.93 3.51
C ASN A 161 8.17 -8.22 2.65
N LYS A 162 7.26 -7.25 2.56
CA LYS A 162 6.01 -7.45 1.84
C LYS A 162 6.24 -7.56 0.33
N CYS A 163 5.39 -8.37 -0.29
CA CYS A 163 5.30 -8.49 -1.74
C CYS A 163 4.58 -7.25 -2.30
N SER A 164 5.23 -6.09 -2.23
CA SER A 164 4.70 -4.84 -2.79
C SER A 164 4.90 -4.78 -4.29
N TRP A 165 4.06 -4.00 -4.97
CA TRP A 165 4.17 -3.73 -6.40
C TRP A 165 5.56 -3.22 -6.78
N LEU A 166 6.14 -2.34 -5.96
CA LEU A 166 7.47 -1.78 -6.19
C LEU A 166 8.56 -2.85 -6.22
N VAL A 167 8.50 -3.85 -5.33
CA VAL A 167 9.47 -4.94 -5.30
C VAL A 167 9.30 -5.85 -6.52
N VAL A 168 8.06 -6.19 -6.88
CA VAL A 168 7.77 -7.01 -8.07
C VAL A 168 8.27 -6.32 -9.35
N GLN A 169 7.98 -5.03 -9.50
CA GLN A 169 8.44 -4.23 -10.65
C GLN A 169 9.95 -4.03 -10.67
N CYS A 170 10.59 -3.93 -9.50
CA CYS A 170 12.04 -3.87 -9.38
C CYS A 170 12.67 -5.18 -9.85
N LEU A 171 12.16 -6.33 -9.39
CA LEU A 171 12.65 -7.66 -9.77
C LEU A 171 12.55 -7.93 -11.28
N GLN A 172 11.51 -7.40 -11.94
CA GLN A 172 11.35 -7.53 -13.40
C GLN A 172 12.38 -6.73 -14.21
N ARG A 173 12.93 -5.63 -13.66
CA ARG A 173 13.84 -4.71 -14.38
C ARG A 173 15.27 -4.72 -13.86
N ALA A 174 15.51 -5.32 -12.70
CA ALA A 174 16.80 -5.30 -12.02
C ALA A 174 17.87 -6.09 -12.79
N THR A 175 19.08 -5.54 -12.86
CA THR A 175 20.25 -6.30 -13.27
C THR A 175 20.61 -7.33 -12.20
N PRO A 176 21.40 -8.38 -12.53
CA PRO A 176 21.86 -9.35 -11.54
C PRO A 176 22.55 -8.72 -10.32
N GLN A 177 23.32 -7.63 -10.52
CA GLN A 177 23.95 -6.90 -9.42
C GLN A 177 22.94 -6.17 -8.53
N GLN A 178 21.91 -5.55 -9.13
CA GLN A 178 20.86 -4.85 -8.39
C GLN A 178 19.98 -5.82 -7.60
N ARG A 179 19.70 -7.01 -8.16
CA ARG A 179 18.97 -8.08 -7.47
C ARG A 179 19.70 -8.54 -6.21
N GLN A 180 21.01 -8.73 -6.29
CA GLN A 180 21.82 -9.13 -5.14
C GLN A 180 21.81 -8.07 -4.03
N ILE A 181 21.84 -6.78 -4.40
CA ILE A 181 21.68 -5.67 -3.44
C ILE A 181 20.31 -5.70 -2.78
N LEU A 182 19.24 -5.97 -3.55
CA LEU A 182 17.87 -6.07 -3.03
C LEU A 182 17.74 -7.21 -2.02
N GLU A 183 18.26 -8.40 -2.34
CA GLU A 183 18.25 -9.57 -1.45
C GLU A 183 18.97 -9.28 -0.13
N VAL A 184 20.16 -8.69 -0.19
CA VAL A 184 20.93 -8.33 1.02
C VAL A 184 20.22 -7.27 1.86
N ARG A 185 19.62 -6.25 1.23
CA ARG A 185 18.99 -5.14 1.95
C ARG A 185 17.62 -5.48 2.52
N LEU A 186 16.86 -6.38 1.90
CA LEU A 186 15.61 -6.91 2.44
C LEU A 186 15.88 -7.90 3.60
N ALA A 187 16.96 -8.68 3.50
CA ALA A 187 17.35 -9.58 4.59
C ALA A 187 17.93 -8.86 5.81
N ALA A 188 18.48 -7.66 5.64
CA ALA A 188 18.95 -6.85 6.75
C ALA A 188 17.77 -6.14 7.44
N HIS A 189 17.37 -6.62 8.62
CA HIS A 189 16.35 -5.99 9.49
C HIS A 189 16.64 -4.53 9.91
N THR A 190 17.72 -3.93 9.42
CA THR A 190 18.14 -2.55 9.68
C THR A 190 18.00 -1.69 8.43
N TRP A 191 16.77 -1.45 7.95
CA TRP A 191 16.52 -0.30 7.07
C TRP A 191 16.23 0.93 7.93
N GLN A 192 17.29 1.58 8.41
CA GLN A 192 17.16 2.94 8.95
C GLN A 192 17.06 3.91 7.76
N ARG A 193 15.98 4.71 7.69
CA ARG A 193 15.97 5.95 6.89
C ARG A 193 17.01 6.89 7.48
N GLY A 194 18.26 6.73 7.05
CA GLY A 194 19.40 7.37 7.70
C GLY A 194 20.74 7.03 7.06
N CYS A 195 20.86 7.18 5.73
CA CYS A 195 22.17 7.31 5.08
C CYS A 195 22.26 8.65 4.34
N SER A 196 22.14 9.74 5.10
CA SER A 196 22.69 11.05 4.75
C SER A 196 24.18 11.10 5.11
N ALA A 197 24.95 10.10 4.66
CA ALA A 197 26.40 10.12 4.72
C ALA A 197 26.94 9.43 3.46
N GLY A 198 27.20 10.23 2.42
CA GLY A 198 28.06 9.81 1.31
C GLY A 198 27.46 9.81 -0.11
N MET A 199 26.31 10.46 -0.35
CA MET A 199 25.86 10.73 -1.71
C MET A 199 25.83 12.23 -1.96
N GLY A 200 26.54 12.65 -3.02
CA GLY A 200 26.61 14.04 -3.44
C GLY A 200 25.22 14.64 -3.58
N THR A 201 25.10 15.90 -3.18
CA THR A 201 23.91 16.74 -3.33
C THR A 201 23.32 16.58 -4.73
N TRP A 202 22.17 15.91 -4.82
CA TRP A 202 21.25 16.06 -5.94
C TRP A 202 20.52 17.39 -5.77
N SER A 203 21.08 18.45 -6.35
CA SER A 203 20.34 19.69 -6.55
C SER A 203 19.39 19.47 -7.73
N ALA A 204 18.12 19.22 -7.43
CA ALA A 204 17.04 19.32 -8.40
C ALA A 204 16.91 20.81 -8.79
N GLY A 205 17.39 21.14 -9.99
CA GLY A 205 17.05 22.41 -10.62
C GLY A 205 15.54 22.45 -10.81
N MET A 206 14.91 23.49 -10.30
CA MET A 206 13.50 23.79 -10.53
C MET A 206 13.24 23.83 -12.04
N GLY A 207 12.40 22.92 -12.53
CA GLY A 207 11.89 22.91 -13.89
C GLY A 207 10.37 22.80 -13.82
N THR A 208 9.70 23.89 -14.19
CA THR A 208 8.24 23.97 -14.36
C THR A 208 7.78 23.03 -15.48
N TRP A 209 6.68 22.32 -15.23
CA TRP A 209 6.02 21.42 -16.18
C TRP A 209 5.18 22.23 -17.18
N SER A 210 5.42 22.04 -18.48
CA SER A 210 4.52 22.45 -19.56
C SER A 210 4.26 21.26 -20.46
N ALA A 211 2.99 20.91 -20.63
CA ALA A 211 2.53 19.79 -21.45
C ALA A 211 2.86 20.02 -22.94
N GLY A 212 3.49 19.03 -23.59
CA GLY A 212 3.77 19.08 -25.03
C GLY A 212 4.53 17.85 -25.49
N MET A 213 3.96 17.15 -26.47
CA MET A 213 4.42 15.95 -27.18
C MET A 213 5.94 15.93 -27.49
N GLY A 214 6.60 14.77 -27.34
CA GLY A 214 7.94 14.54 -27.92
C GLY A 214 8.77 13.45 -27.25
N THR A 215 9.40 12.62 -28.08
CA THR A 215 10.19 11.41 -27.80
C THR A 215 11.46 11.64 -26.94
N TRP A 216 11.85 10.62 -26.17
CA TRP A 216 13.10 10.59 -25.39
C TRP A 216 14.28 10.06 -26.23
N SER A 217 15.39 10.80 -26.26
CA SER A 217 16.68 10.35 -26.81
C SER A 217 17.77 10.50 -25.76
N ALA A 218 18.47 9.40 -25.44
CA ALA A 218 19.53 9.35 -24.45
C ALA A 218 20.88 9.80 -25.04
N ARG A 219 21.54 10.79 -24.44
CA ARG A 219 22.99 11.03 -24.62
C ARG A 219 23.68 11.52 -23.35
N GLY A 220 24.71 10.77 -22.95
CA GLY A 220 26.01 11.32 -22.53
C GLY A 220 26.19 11.68 -21.06
N CYS A 221 26.78 10.76 -20.29
CA CYS A 221 27.32 11.01 -18.96
C CYS A 221 28.82 11.39 -19.09
N HIS A 222 29.22 12.60 -18.69
CA HIS A 222 30.63 12.98 -18.53
C HIS A 222 30.90 13.39 -17.08
N LEU A 223 31.78 12.62 -16.41
CA LEU A 223 32.36 12.92 -15.10
C LEU A 223 33.35 14.08 -15.21
N ALA A 224 33.17 15.15 -14.42
CA ALA A 224 34.17 16.21 -14.25
C ALA A 224 34.54 16.38 -12.78
N GLY A 225 35.82 16.15 -12.47
CA GLY A 225 36.40 16.15 -11.15
C GLY A 225 36.57 17.54 -10.50
N ARG A 226 36.74 17.49 -9.18
CA ARG A 226 37.00 18.61 -8.26
C ARG A 226 38.16 19.51 -8.72
N ARG A 227 37.94 20.83 -8.78
CA ARG A 227 38.97 21.85 -8.48
C ARG A 227 38.38 23.01 -7.66
N ARG A 228 39.03 23.28 -6.52
CA ARG A 228 38.84 24.44 -5.64
C ARG A 228 39.09 25.74 -6.40
N VAL A 229 38.23 26.74 -6.24
CA VAL A 229 38.60 28.16 -6.36
C VAL A 229 37.93 28.98 -5.24
N ARG A 230 38.75 29.81 -4.59
CA ARG A 230 38.48 30.73 -3.47
C ARG A 230 37.79 32.04 -3.95
N ARG A 231 37.15 32.73 -2.97
CA ARG A 231 36.71 34.16 -2.92
C ARG A 231 35.43 34.46 -3.73
N LYS A 232 34.43 35.22 -3.24
CA LYS A 232 34.43 36.49 -2.47
C LYS A 232 33.21 36.57 -1.54
N LYS A 233 33.43 37.15 -0.35
CA LYS A 233 32.41 37.75 0.53
C LYS A 233 31.62 38.83 -0.22
N ARG A 234 30.30 38.87 -0.06
CA ARG A 234 29.52 40.13 0.06
C ARG A 234 28.40 39.93 1.07
N VAL A 235 28.40 40.86 2.01
CA VAL A 235 27.41 41.15 3.04
C VAL A 235 26.37 42.09 2.44
N LEU A 236 25.09 41.92 2.80
CA LEU A 236 23.95 42.86 2.85
C LEU A 236 22.71 41.96 3.11
N GLY A 237 22.00 41.99 4.24
CA GLY A 237 21.31 43.11 4.89
C GLY A 237 19.80 42.82 4.75
N CYS A 238 19.15 42.21 5.76
CA CYS A 238 18.21 42.85 6.71
C CYS A 238 16.93 43.47 6.10
N CYS A 239 15.79 43.11 6.72
CA CYS A 239 14.46 43.73 6.68
C CYS A 239 13.61 43.59 5.41
N LEU A 240 12.65 42.67 5.40
CA LEU A 240 11.22 42.84 5.76
C LEU A 240 10.48 41.52 5.52
#